data_AF-A0A7S3HKH6-F1
#
_entry.id   AF-A0A7S3HKH6-F1
#
_cell.length_a   1.000
_cell.length_b   1.000
_cell.length_c   1.000
_cell.angle_alpha   90.00
_cell.angle_beta   90.00
_cell.angle_gamma   90.00
#
_symmetry.space_group_name_H-M   'P 1'
#
loop_
_entity.id
_entity.type
_entity.pdbx_description
1 polymer ?
#
loop_
_entity_poly.entity_id
_entity_poly.type
_entity_poly.pdbx_seq_one_letter_code
_entity_poly.pdbx_strand_id
1 'polypeptide(L)'
;WLIQNSWGSEWGESGHIRLLRHDDEDNWCGTDNKPAEGLGCDGGPSEITVCGTCGLLYDPIVPSDVKVESGFASGTPSLVSFDAGAVGSQSLSQDSDDLVRRMREAMH
;
A
#
# COMPACT_ATOMS: atom_id res chain seq x y z
N TRP A 1 -0.20 12.00 -0.20
CA TRP A 1 -0.53 10.61 -0.53
C TRP A 1 -1.57 10.56 -1.64
N LEU A 2 -1.42 9.65 -2.61
CA LEU A 2 -2.46 9.26 -3.58
C LEU A 2 -2.89 7.84 -3.22
N ILE A 3 -4.15 7.64 -2.84
CA ILE A 3 -4.65 6.42 -2.22
C ILE A 3 -5.79 5.86 -3.05
N GLN A 4 -5.76 4.57 -3.38
CA GLN A 4 -6.85 3.88 -4.07
C GLN A 4 -8.03 3.66 -3.11
N ASN A 5 -9.25 3.90 -3.59
CA ASN A 5 -10.48 3.66 -2.84
C ASN A 5 -11.18 2.36 -3.25
N SER A 6 -12.20 1.95 -2.49
CA SER A 6 -12.97 0.72 -2.70
C SER A 6 -14.34 0.94 -3.36
N TRP A 7 -14.67 2.15 -3.80
CA TRP A 7 -15.96 2.53 -4.38
C TRP A 7 -15.95 2.55 -5.93
N GLY A 8 -14.89 2.02 -6.53
CA GLY A 8 -14.75 1.92 -7.98
C GLY A 8 -14.17 3.18 -8.63
N SER A 9 -13.84 3.06 -9.92
CA SER A 9 -13.15 4.12 -10.67
C SER A 9 -13.99 5.37 -10.92
N GLU A 10 -15.31 5.28 -10.80
CA GLU A 10 -16.21 6.41 -11.08
C GLU A 10 -16.27 7.42 -9.92
N TRP A 11 -15.75 7.05 -8.75
CA TRP A 11 -15.74 7.92 -7.59
C TRP A 11 -14.35 8.52 -7.34
N GLY A 12 -14.34 9.80 -6.95
CA GLY A 12 -13.11 10.55 -6.68
C GLY A 12 -12.29 10.83 -7.94
N GLU A 13 -10.98 10.75 -7.81
CA GLU A 13 -10.04 10.94 -8.92
C GLU A 13 -9.76 9.58 -9.59
N SER A 14 -10.71 9.12 -10.40
CA SER A 14 -10.58 7.82 -11.10
C SER A 14 -10.33 6.65 -10.13
N GLY A 15 -11.09 6.58 -9.04
CA GLY A 15 -10.91 5.54 -8.01
C GLY A 15 -9.82 5.86 -6.99
N HIS A 16 -9.37 7.12 -6.90
CA HIS A 16 -8.36 7.55 -5.92
C HIS A 16 -8.80 8.79 -5.12
N ILE A 17 -8.16 8.97 -3.97
CA ILE A 17 -8.24 10.18 -3.13
C ILE A 17 -6.84 10.72 -2.87
N ARG A 18 -6.76 12.02 -2.61
CA ARG A 18 -5.53 12.67 -2.15
C ARG A 18 -5.65 13.02 -0.68
N LEU A 19 -4.64 12.64 0.09
CA LEU A 19 -4.45 13.11 1.45
C LEU A 19 -3.14 13.88 1.55
N LEU A 20 -3.13 14.96 2.34
CA LEU A 20 -1.91 15.69 2.64
C LEU A 20 -0.94 14.77 3.38
N ARG A 21 0.31 14.77 2.94
CA ARG A 21 1.42 14.11 3.64
C ARG A 21 2.30 15.20 4.24
N HIS A 22 2.62 15.08 5.51
CA HIS A 22 3.60 15.91 6.20
C HIS A 22 5.01 15.30 6.08
N ASP A 23 6.04 16.14 6.21
CA ASP A 23 7.43 15.68 6.17
C ASP A 23 7.81 14.84 7.40
N ASP A 24 7.16 15.12 8.54
CA ASP A 24 7.37 14.44 9.82
C ASP A 24 6.04 13.82 10.32
N GLU A 25 5.61 12.75 9.66
CA GLU A 25 4.32 12.10 9.97
C GLU A 25 4.33 11.34 11.31
N ASP A 26 5.50 10.87 11.75
CA ASP A 26 5.67 10.13 13.01
C ASP A 26 5.38 11.00 14.23
N ASN A 27 5.60 12.32 14.11
CA ASN A 27 5.27 13.30 15.15
C ASN A 27 3.98 14.08 14.86
N TRP A 28 3.35 13.88 13.70
CA TRP A 28 2.08 14.50 13.35
C TRP A 28 0.91 13.66 13.88
N CYS A 29 0.62 13.81 15.17
CA CYS A 29 -0.35 12.98 15.87
C CYS A 29 -1.45 13.80 16.57
N GLY A 30 -2.57 13.15 16.84
CA GLY A 30 -3.67 13.64 17.66
C GLY A 30 -4.15 12.57 18.65
N THR A 31 -5.12 12.94 19.48
CA THR A 31 -5.75 12.02 20.43
C THR A 31 -7.14 11.65 19.94
N ASP A 32 -7.38 10.36 19.74
CA ASP A 32 -8.73 9.82 19.61
C ASP A 32 -9.28 9.55 21.02
N ASN A 33 -10.35 10.28 21.36
CA ASN A 33 -10.98 10.23 22.67
C ASN A 33 -12.11 9.20 22.75
N LYS A 34 -12.37 8.47 21.65
CA LYS A 34 -13.40 7.44 21.58
C LYS A 34 -12.93 6.21 20.78
N PRO A 35 -11.84 5.54 21.20
CA PRO A 35 -11.35 4.34 20.51
C PRO A 35 -12.43 3.27 20.31
N ALA A 36 -13.35 3.14 21.27
CA ALA A 36 -14.43 2.17 21.26
C ALA A 36 -15.49 2.38 20.16
N GLU A 37 -15.55 3.56 19.50
CA GLU A 37 -16.43 3.78 18.33
C GLU A 37 -15.78 3.28 17.02
N GLY A 38 -14.51 2.84 17.05
CA GLY A 38 -13.74 2.40 15.89
C GLY A 38 -13.07 1.04 16.10
N LEU A 39 -11.77 1.05 16.34
CA LEU A 39 -10.92 -0.15 16.44
C LEU A 39 -10.76 -0.68 17.88
N GLY A 40 -11.17 0.11 18.89
CA GLY A 40 -11.01 -0.23 20.30
C GLY A 40 -11.91 -1.40 20.75
N CYS A 41 -11.37 -2.25 21.62
CA CYS A 41 -12.10 -3.36 22.24
C CYS A 41 -12.65 -3.00 23.63
N ASP A 42 -13.63 -3.78 24.11
CA ASP A 42 -14.16 -3.65 25.47
C ASP A 42 -13.06 -3.81 26.54
N GLY A 43 -13.03 -2.87 27.49
CA GLY A 43 -11.98 -2.81 28.51
C GLY A 43 -10.64 -2.22 28.02
N GLY A 44 -10.58 -1.74 26.78
CA GLY A 44 -9.45 -0.99 26.25
C GLY A 44 -9.32 0.42 26.85
N PRO A 45 -8.25 1.16 26.48
CA PRO A 45 -8.06 2.54 26.92
C PRO A 45 -9.17 3.45 26.40
N SER A 46 -9.54 4.46 27.19
CA SER A 46 -10.56 5.45 26.80
C SER A 46 -10.05 6.49 25.81
N GLU A 47 -8.73 6.62 25.67
CA GLU A 47 -8.06 7.56 24.75
C GLU A 47 -6.79 6.92 24.19
N ILE A 48 -6.46 7.20 22.93
CA ILE A 48 -5.27 6.69 22.23
C ILE A 48 -4.66 7.80 21.38
N THR A 49 -3.33 7.75 21.20
CA THR A 49 -2.64 8.63 20.24
C THR A 49 -2.65 8.00 18.85
N VAL A 50 -3.06 8.78 17.85
CA VAL A 50 -3.14 8.37 16.44
C VAL A 50 -2.30 9.32 15.59
N CYS A 51 -1.51 8.80 14.65
CA CYS A 51 -0.58 9.58 13.84
C CYS A 51 -0.94 9.58 12.35
N GLY A 52 -0.43 10.58 11.63
CA GLY A 52 -0.73 10.85 10.24
C GLY A 52 -2.04 11.63 10.03
N THR A 53 -2.18 12.23 8.85
CA THR A 53 -3.39 12.98 8.47
C THR A 53 -4.63 12.11 8.66
N CYS A 54 -5.56 12.56 9.50
CA CYS A 54 -6.78 11.82 9.87
C CYS A 54 -6.54 10.42 10.47
N GLY A 55 -5.40 10.19 11.11
CA GLY A 55 -5.07 8.89 11.71
C GLY A 55 -4.69 7.81 10.70
N LEU A 56 -4.35 8.17 9.46
CA LEU A 56 -4.07 7.23 8.37
C LEU A 56 -2.98 6.18 8.70
N LEU A 57 -2.05 6.51 9.58
CA LEU A 57 -0.93 5.62 9.95
C LEU A 57 -1.22 4.79 11.20
N TYR A 58 -2.38 5.00 11.84
CA TYR A 58 -2.79 4.30 13.04
C TYR A 58 -3.51 3.00 12.66
N ASP A 59 -2.80 1.87 12.82
CA ASP A 59 -3.27 0.49 12.61
C ASP A 59 -3.61 0.08 11.15
N PRO A 60 -2.60 0.06 10.24
CA PRO A 60 -2.81 -0.45 8.89
C PRO A 60 -2.94 -1.98 8.86
N ILE A 61 -3.94 -2.48 8.14
CA ILE A 61 -4.07 -3.91 7.85
C ILE A 61 -3.25 -4.25 6.60
N VAL A 62 -2.32 -5.20 6.76
CA VAL A 62 -1.53 -5.75 5.67
C VAL A 62 -2.03 -7.15 5.35
N PRO A 63 -2.71 -7.38 4.22
CA PRO A 63 -3.22 -8.70 3.89
C PRO A 63 -2.08 -9.63 3.46
N SER A 64 -2.10 -10.87 3.94
CA SER A 64 -1.20 -11.94 3.49
C SER A 64 -1.90 -12.84 2.47
N ASP A 65 -1.10 -13.52 1.63
CA ASP A 65 -1.57 -14.58 0.72
C ASP A 65 -2.62 -14.16 -0.34
N VAL A 66 -2.58 -12.90 -0.77
CA VAL A 66 -3.52 -12.37 -1.76
C VAL A 66 -3.14 -12.82 -3.17
N LYS A 67 -4.13 -13.31 -3.93
CA LYS A 67 -4.01 -13.53 -5.38
C LYS A 67 -4.60 -12.34 -6.12
N VAL A 68 -3.82 -11.75 -7.00
CA VAL A 68 -4.32 -10.70 -7.90
C VAL A 68 -5.06 -11.38 -9.04
N GLU A 69 -6.38 -11.35 -8.99
CA GLU A 69 -7.21 -11.78 -10.10
C GLU A 69 -7.14 -10.71 -11.21
N SER A 70 -6.69 -11.11 -12.41
CA SER A 70 -6.78 -10.25 -13.59
C SER A 70 -8.25 -10.16 -14.02
N GLY A 71 -8.98 -9.17 -13.50
CA GLY A 71 -10.36 -8.91 -13.88
C GLY A 71 -10.53 -8.69 -15.39
N PHE A 72 -11.54 -9.35 -15.97
CA PHE A 72 -11.94 -9.33 -17.37
C PHE A 72 -11.86 -7.93 -18.01
N ALA A 73 -11.02 -7.80 -19.04
CA ALA A 73 -11.19 -6.79 -20.08
C ALA A 73 -12.43 -7.13 -20.94
N SER A 74 -13.62 -6.94 -20.37
CA SER A 74 -14.87 -6.90 -21.14
C SER A 74 -15.04 -5.47 -21.67
N GLY A 75 -14.24 -5.15 -22.67
CA GLY A 75 -14.27 -3.90 -23.40
C GLY A 75 -13.10 -3.91 -24.36
N THR A 76 -13.41 -3.97 -25.65
CA THR A 76 -12.46 -3.82 -26.77
C THR A 76 -11.20 -3.05 -26.38
N PRO A 77 -9.99 -3.60 -26.59
CA PRO A 77 -8.76 -2.95 -26.18
C PRO A 77 -8.59 -1.71 -27.07
N SER A 78 -8.94 -0.54 -26.54
CA SER A 78 -8.34 0.69 -27.03
C SER A 78 -6.91 0.67 -26.52
N LEU A 79 -6.00 0.38 -27.45
CA LEU A 79 -4.56 0.52 -27.29
C LEU A 79 -4.24 1.91 -26.73
N VAL A 80 -4.08 2.01 -25.42
CA VAL A 80 -3.23 3.04 -24.82
C VAL A 80 -1.90 2.37 -24.55
N SER A 81 -0.97 2.59 -25.47
CA SER A 81 0.43 2.21 -25.33
C SER A 81 0.99 2.96 -24.11
N PHE A 82 1.23 2.25 -23.01
CA PHE A 82 2.28 2.65 -22.09
C PHE A 82 3.57 2.11 -22.68
N ASP A 83 4.33 2.97 -23.34
CA ASP A 83 5.72 2.70 -23.71
C ASP A 83 6.54 2.54 -22.41
N ALA A 84 6.49 1.34 -21.83
CA ALA A 84 7.53 0.86 -20.95
C ALA A 84 8.72 0.54 -21.86
N GLY A 85 9.60 1.53 -22.01
CA GLY A 85 10.86 1.39 -22.71
C GLY A 85 11.55 0.09 -22.33
N ALA A 86 11.98 -0.64 -23.36
CA ALA A 86 12.59 -1.95 -23.29
C ALA A 86 13.63 -2.08 -22.17
N VAL A 87 13.32 -2.89 -21.16
CA VAL A 87 14.34 -3.53 -20.32
C VAL A 87 14.10 -5.03 -20.44
N GLY A 88 15.12 -5.72 -20.95
CA GLY A 88 15.06 -7.13 -21.32
C GLY A 88 14.55 -8.01 -20.18
N SER A 89 13.71 -8.96 -20.56
CA SER A 89 13.31 -10.09 -19.72
C SER A 89 14.56 -10.86 -19.30
N GLN A 90 15.04 -10.64 -18.08
CA GLN A 90 15.88 -11.61 -17.39
C GLN A 90 14.99 -12.26 -16.32
N SER A 91 14.96 -13.58 -16.36
CA SER A 91 14.09 -14.39 -15.52
C SER A 91 14.51 -14.25 -14.06
N LEU A 92 13.55 -13.89 -13.18
CA LEU A 92 13.69 -13.74 -11.73
C LEU A 92 14.38 -14.92 -11.01
N SER A 93 14.43 -16.10 -11.63
CA SER A 93 15.14 -17.26 -11.12
C SER A 93 16.66 -17.11 -11.18
N GLN A 94 17.21 -16.43 -12.19
CA GLN A 94 18.65 -16.25 -12.35
C GLN A 94 19.21 -15.22 -11.36
N ASP A 95 18.45 -14.17 -11.05
CA ASP A 95 18.84 -13.15 -10.07
C ASP A 95 18.91 -13.72 -8.65
N SER A 96 18.01 -14.64 -8.31
CA SER A 96 17.97 -15.24 -6.96
C SER A 96 19.19 -16.14 -6.70
N ASP A 97 19.58 -16.97 -7.69
CA ASP A 97 20.73 -17.85 -7.56
C ASP A 97 22.06 -17.07 -7.54
N ASP A 98 22.15 -15.96 -8.28
CA ASP A 98 23.33 -15.10 -8.27
C ASP A 98 23.49 -14.35 -6.95
N LEU A 99 22.39 -13.91 -6.33
CA LEU A 99 22.39 -13.24 -5.03
C LEU A 99 22.84 -14.20 -3.92
N VAL A 100 22.38 -15.45 -3.93
CA VAL A 100 22.80 -16.49 -2.99
C VAL A 100 24.28 -16.83 -3.17
N ARG A 101 24.78 -16.87 -4.41
CA ARG A 101 26.21 -17.09 -4.69
C ARG A 101 27.06 -15.96 -4.13
N ARG A 102 26.68 -14.70 -4.37
CA ARG A 102 27.42 -13.51 -3.89
C ARG A 102 27.43 -13.42 -2.36
N MET A 103 26.34 -13.80 -1.69
CA MET A 103 26.32 -13.87 -0.22
C MET A 103 27.25 -14.96 0.33
N ARG A 104 27.45 -16.06 -0.41
CA ARG A 104 28.34 -17.16 0.00
C ARG A 104 29.81 -16.81 -0.18
N GLU A 105 30.16 -16.04 -1.20
CA GLU A 105 31.51 -15.55 -1.46
C GLU A 105 31.94 -14.46 -0.46
N ALA A 106 30.99 -13.68 0.08
CA ALA A 106 31.26 -12.63 1.07
C ALA A 106 31.50 -13.14 2.50
N MET A 107 31.43 -14.46 2.74
CA MET A 107 31.67 -15.07 4.05
C MET A 107 33.00 -15.85 4.14
N HIS A 108 33.95 -15.57 3.25
CA HIS A 108 35.38 -15.89 3.37
C HIS A 108 36.21 -14.61 3.25
#